data_AF-D0N777-F1
#
_entry.id   AF-D0N777-F1
#
_cell.length_a   1.000
_cell.length_b   1.000
_cell.length_c   1.000
_cell.angle_alpha   90.00
_cell.angle_beta   90.00
_cell.angle_gamma   90.00
#
_symmetry.space_group_name_H-M   'P 1'
#
loop_
_entity.id
_entity.type
_entity.pdbx_description
1 polymer ?
#
loop_
_entity_poly.entity_id
_entity_poly.type
_entity_poly.pdbx_seq_one_letter_code
_entity_poly.pdbx_strand_id
1 'polypeptide(L)'
;MAGQAQRRASRHWLELLAKYEEEKRPGVIKADKFTRCLNKMKIQLDNREDYESLADCFKVIDGTGDDSDNNRERVTQLVDYAAFVDFACNVRDSEKLSEIADSLRDSISKYDGKKQSSSSYNLATGLEKLDRHKRGWITSTQFERVFRREDQGPSFDLTASQINTLVDRFEYEYEKQQLGIDYMQFAQWLQPLLHLDVKKVHKRVKLLIENAGLKHGWKLDEVFKAMDDDRNGEIDAVELKEALLEMGLPLTDAQIRCLADEYDVDGDGKIQYNEFISLFTSSAKKRAEIKKKKGDNQSVCTETSCKG
;
A
#
# COMPACT_ATOMS: atom_id res chain seq x y z
N MET A 1 3.49 -12.80 -25.25
CA MET A 1 3.07 -14.18 -24.86
C MET A 1 2.83 -14.31 -23.35
N ALA A 2 3.73 -13.84 -22.48
CA ALA A 2 3.56 -13.93 -21.03
C ALA A 2 2.34 -13.16 -20.49
N GLY A 3 2.12 -11.90 -20.93
CA GLY A 3 1.00 -11.08 -20.47
C GLY A 3 -0.39 -11.65 -20.80
N GLN A 4 -0.59 -12.23 -21.99
CA GLN A 4 -1.88 -12.86 -22.35
C GLN A 4 -2.17 -14.13 -21.52
N ALA A 5 -1.15 -14.94 -21.24
CA ALA A 5 -1.31 -16.12 -20.40
C ALA A 5 -1.65 -15.74 -18.96
N GLN A 6 -0.97 -14.71 -18.43
CA GLN A 6 -1.25 -14.14 -17.11
C GLN A 6 -2.67 -13.56 -17.02
N ARG A 7 -3.12 -12.82 -18.04
CA ARG A 7 -4.50 -12.30 -18.14
C ARG A 7 -5.52 -13.43 -18.08
N ARG A 8 -5.31 -14.50 -18.85
CA ARG A 8 -6.21 -15.66 -18.88
C ARG A 8 -6.25 -16.38 -17.54
N ALA A 9 -5.10 -16.55 -16.87
CA ALA A 9 -5.02 -17.16 -15.55
C ALA A 9 -5.75 -16.31 -14.50
N SER A 10 -5.43 -15.02 -14.43
CA SER A 10 -6.04 -14.06 -13.48
C SER A 10 -7.56 -14.00 -13.66
N ARG A 11 -8.04 -13.87 -14.91
CA ARG A 11 -9.47 -13.89 -15.23
C ARG A 11 -10.14 -15.18 -14.80
N HIS A 12 -9.54 -16.33 -15.14
CA HIS A 12 -10.09 -17.62 -14.78
C HIS A 12 -10.25 -17.76 -13.26
N TRP A 13 -9.28 -17.28 -12.49
CA TRP A 13 -9.32 -17.35 -11.03
C TRP A 13 -10.35 -16.38 -10.44
N LEU A 14 -10.41 -15.13 -10.94
CA LEU A 14 -11.44 -14.17 -10.55
C LEU A 14 -12.85 -14.70 -10.82
N GLU A 15 -13.11 -15.28 -12.00
CA GLU A 15 -14.41 -15.86 -12.35
C GLU A 15 -14.80 -17.06 -11.45
N LEU A 16 -13.82 -17.83 -10.98
CA LEU A 16 -14.06 -18.94 -10.06
C LEU A 16 -14.40 -18.45 -8.64
N LEU A 17 -13.69 -17.43 -8.16
CA LEU A 17 -13.86 -16.87 -6.82
C LEU A 17 -15.12 -15.99 -6.74
N ALA A 18 -15.41 -15.21 -7.78
CA ALA A 18 -16.59 -14.34 -7.86
C ALA A 18 -17.93 -15.11 -7.74
N LYS A 19 -17.96 -16.42 -8.03
CA LYS A 19 -19.13 -17.29 -7.79
C LYS A 19 -19.51 -17.40 -6.31
N TYR A 20 -18.60 -17.05 -5.42
CA TYR A 20 -18.76 -17.09 -3.97
C TYR A 20 -18.65 -15.70 -3.35
N GLU A 21 -18.72 -14.64 -4.17
CA GLU A 21 -18.66 -13.24 -3.77
C GLU A 21 -19.81 -12.87 -2.84
N GLU A 22 -19.51 -12.04 -1.84
CA GLU A 22 -20.53 -11.46 -0.97
C GLU A 22 -21.30 -10.37 -1.75
N GLU A 23 -22.63 -10.49 -1.83
CA GLU A 23 -23.49 -9.66 -2.70
C GLU A 23 -23.30 -8.14 -2.55
N LYS A 24 -22.82 -7.68 -1.39
CA LYS A 24 -22.66 -6.25 -1.08
C LYS A 24 -21.20 -5.78 -1.13
N ARG A 25 -20.25 -6.67 -1.44
CA ARG A 25 -18.81 -6.39 -1.38
C ARG A 25 -18.08 -7.11 -2.52
N PRO A 26 -17.99 -6.48 -3.69
CA PRO A 26 -17.24 -7.04 -4.80
C PRO A 26 -15.77 -7.26 -4.43
N GLY A 27 -15.17 -8.35 -4.89
CA GLY A 27 -13.79 -8.73 -4.59
C GLY A 27 -13.59 -9.43 -3.24
N VAL A 28 -14.65 -9.72 -2.48
CA VAL A 28 -14.57 -10.28 -1.13
C VAL A 28 -15.36 -11.59 -0.99
N ILE A 29 -14.76 -12.60 -0.35
CA ILE A 29 -15.42 -13.88 0.00
C ILE A 29 -15.14 -14.28 1.45
N LYS A 30 -15.94 -15.20 2.00
CA LYS A 30 -15.66 -15.82 3.32
C LYS A 30 -14.43 -16.74 3.26
N ALA A 31 -13.64 -16.76 4.32
CA ALA A 31 -12.41 -17.56 4.43
C ALA A 31 -12.65 -19.06 4.17
N ASP A 32 -13.76 -19.62 4.67
CA ASP A 32 -14.10 -21.03 4.42
C ASP A 32 -14.40 -21.32 2.95
N LYS A 33 -14.93 -20.33 2.21
CA LYS A 33 -15.14 -20.42 0.75
C LYS A 33 -13.83 -20.22 0.00
N PHE A 34 -12.97 -19.33 0.47
CA PHE A 34 -11.62 -19.13 -0.08
C PHE A 34 -10.80 -20.43 -0.04
N THR A 35 -10.67 -21.08 1.12
CA THR A 35 -9.98 -22.36 1.26
C THR A 35 -10.55 -23.45 0.35
N ARG A 36 -11.87 -23.50 0.17
CA ARG A 36 -12.51 -24.43 -0.79
C ARG A 36 -12.17 -24.11 -2.24
N CYS A 37 -12.10 -22.83 -2.59
CA CYS A 37 -11.74 -22.39 -3.95
C CYS A 37 -10.28 -22.74 -4.27
N LEU A 38 -9.35 -22.55 -3.34
CA LEU A 38 -7.94 -22.94 -3.51
C LEU A 38 -7.81 -24.43 -3.87
N ASN A 39 -8.53 -25.30 -3.15
CA ASN A 39 -8.57 -26.73 -3.46
C ASN A 39 -9.12 -27.02 -4.87
N LYS A 40 -10.18 -26.31 -5.31
CA LYS A 40 -10.73 -26.44 -6.68
C LYS A 40 -9.76 -25.96 -7.75
N MET A 41 -8.94 -24.96 -7.43
CA MET A 41 -7.86 -24.46 -8.27
C MET A 41 -6.63 -25.37 -8.25
N LYS A 42 -6.67 -26.50 -7.53
CA LYS A 42 -5.57 -27.45 -7.33
C LYS A 42 -4.37 -26.86 -6.59
N ILE A 43 -4.61 -25.86 -5.74
CA ILE A 43 -3.60 -25.33 -4.81
C ILE A 43 -3.66 -26.18 -3.54
N GLN A 44 -2.61 -26.98 -3.35
CA GLN A 44 -2.45 -27.87 -2.20
C GLN A 44 -1.38 -27.27 -1.27
N LEU A 45 -1.79 -26.89 -0.06
CA LEU A 45 -0.88 -26.53 1.03
C LEU A 45 -0.75 -27.71 1.98
N ASP A 46 0.32 -27.73 2.78
CA ASP A 46 0.74 -28.92 3.52
C ASP A 46 -0.22 -29.24 4.68
N ASN A 47 -0.75 -28.20 5.34
CA ASN A 47 -1.65 -28.36 6.47
C ASN A 47 -2.75 -27.29 6.51
N ARG A 48 -3.69 -27.46 7.44
CA ARG A 48 -4.83 -26.55 7.61
C ARG A 48 -4.40 -25.15 8.07
N GLU A 49 -3.39 -25.06 8.92
CA GLU A 49 -2.87 -23.79 9.45
C GLU A 49 -2.26 -22.94 8.33
N ASP A 50 -1.70 -23.55 7.29
CA ASP A 50 -1.19 -22.84 6.10
C ASP A 50 -2.31 -22.16 5.31
N TYR A 51 -3.46 -22.82 5.16
CA TYR A 51 -4.63 -22.23 4.50
C TYR A 51 -5.22 -21.07 5.31
N GLU A 52 -5.25 -21.21 6.64
CA GLU A 52 -5.71 -20.16 7.55
C GLU A 52 -4.73 -18.97 7.51
N SER A 53 -3.43 -19.22 7.54
CA SER A 53 -2.37 -18.21 7.41
C SER A 53 -2.45 -17.48 6.07
N LEU A 54 -2.67 -18.19 4.96
CA LEU A 54 -2.85 -17.59 3.65
C LEU A 54 -4.12 -16.72 3.59
N ALA A 55 -5.23 -17.18 4.17
CA ALA A 55 -6.44 -16.36 4.27
C ALA A 55 -6.20 -15.08 5.10
N ASP A 56 -5.44 -15.20 6.19
CA ASP A 56 -5.07 -14.07 7.06
C ASP A 56 -4.14 -13.05 6.38
N CYS A 57 -3.37 -13.48 5.38
CA CYS A 57 -2.60 -12.56 4.51
C CYS A 57 -3.49 -11.61 3.71
N PHE A 58 -4.68 -12.06 3.32
CA PHE A 58 -5.62 -11.31 2.48
C PHE A 58 -6.91 -10.94 3.21
N LYS A 59 -6.91 -10.95 4.55
CA LYS A 59 -8.10 -10.67 5.35
C LYS A 59 -8.56 -9.22 5.18
N VAL A 60 -9.86 -9.03 4.89
CA VAL A 60 -10.51 -7.71 4.87
C VAL A 60 -10.67 -7.22 6.30
N ILE A 61 -10.14 -6.04 6.59
CA ILE A 61 -10.29 -5.41 7.90
C ILE A 61 -11.35 -4.32 7.79
N ASP A 62 -12.58 -4.62 8.18
CA ASP A 62 -13.62 -3.60 8.31
C ASP A 62 -13.29 -2.65 9.44
N GLY A 63 -13.35 -1.34 9.19
CA GLY A 63 -13.17 -0.31 10.21
C GLY A 63 -14.40 -0.06 11.08
N THR A 64 -15.36 -0.99 11.13
CA THR A 64 -16.67 -0.81 11.77
C THR A 64 -16.96 -1.89 12.82
N GLY A 65 -15.94 -2.29 13.58
CA GLY A 65 -16.15 -2.98 14.84
C GLY A 65 -16.41 -1.91 15.90
N ASP A 66 -17.67 -1.60 16.15
CA ASP A 66 -18.08 -0.98 17.41
C ASP A 66 -17.81 -2.04 18.50
N ASP A 67 -16.86 -1.76 19.40
CA ASP A 67 -16.35 -2.65 20.46
C ASP A 67 -17.38 -2.86 21.59
N SER A 68 -18.66 -3.09 21.25
CA SER A 68 -19.73 -3.12 22.24
C SER A 68 -20.58 -4.39 22.26
N ASP A 69 -20.21 -5.48 21.57
CA ASP A 69 -20.98 -6.71 21.71
C ASP A 69 -20.11 -7.95 21.95
N ASN A 70 -20.18 -8.42 23.18
CA ASN A 70 -19.38 -9.48 23.77
C ASN A 70 -19.96 -10.87 23.44
N ASN A 71 -20.44 -11.06 22.21
CA ASN A 71 -21.02 -12.32 21.77
C ASN A 71 -20.06 -13.04 20.82
N ARG A 72 -19.62 -14.23 21.22
CA ARG A 72 -18.73 -15.14 20.46
C ARG A 72 -19.42 -15.73 19.22
N GLU A 73 -20.05 -14.91 18.39
CA GLU A 73 -20.28 -15.30 17.01
C GLU A 73 -18.91 -15.34 16.32
N ARG A 74 -18.59 -16.45 15.65
CA ARG A 74 -17.40 -16.56 14.82
C ARG A 74 -17.42 -15.38 13.86
N VAL A 75 -16.61 -14.35 14.12
CA VAL A 75 -16.41 -13.23 13.19
C VAL A 75 -16.07 -13.90 11.87
N THR A 76 -16.98 -13.83 10.91
CA THR A 76 -16.80 -14.48 9.62
C THR A 76 -15.62 -13.77 8.97
N GLN A 77 -14.45 -14.42 8.98
CA GLN A 77 -13.26 -13.86 8.37
C GLN A 77 -13.51 -13.70 6.88
N LEU A 78 -13.43 -12.47 6.39
CA LEU A 78 -13.57 -12.12 4.99
C LEU A 78 -12.18 -11.99 4.37
N VAL A 79 -12.05 -12.41 3.11
CA VAL A 79 -10.81 -12.45 2.34
C VAL A 79 -10.99 -11.62 1.07
N ASP A 80 -10.08 -10.68 0.84
CA ASP A 80 -9.92 -9.92 -0.40
C ASP A 80 -9.30 -10.84 -1.45
N TYR A 81 -10.14 -11.58 -2.14
CA TYR A 81 -9.67 -12.55 -3.11
C TYR A 81 -9.14 -11.88 -4.37
N ALA A 82 -9.52 -10.63 -4.65
CA ALA A 82 -8.97 -9.86 -5.76
C ALA A 82 -7.48 -9.59 -5.51
N ALA A 83 -7.12 -9.17 -4.29
CA ALA A 83 -5.73 -9.01 -3.88
C ALA A 83 -4.96 -10.35 -3.90
N PHE A 84 -5.60 -11.46 -3.51
CA PHE A 84 -4.99 -12.78 -3.63
C PHE A 84 -4.70 -13.17 -5.09
N VAL A 85 -5.66 -12.99 -6.00
CA VAL A 85 -5.46 -13.34 -7.41
C VAL A 85 -4.38 -12.48 -8.03
N ASP A 86 -4.37 -11.18 -7.72
CA ASP A 86 -3.29 -10.29 -8.14
C ASP A 86 -1.93 -10.80 -7.67
N PHE A 87 -1.79 -11.13 -6.38
CA PHE A 87 -0.56 -11.72 -5.83
C PHE A 87 -0.18 -13.05 -6.49
N ALA A 88 -1.10 -14.00 -6.56
CA ALA A 88 -0.83 -15.36 -7.02
C ALA A 88 -0.56 -15.44 -8.52
N CYS A 89 -1.18 -14.54 -9.30
CA CYS A 89 -0.97 -14.44 -10.73
C CYS A 89 0.09 -13.37 -11.08
N ASN A 90 0.75 -12.75 -10.10
CA ASN A 90 1.78 -11.76 -10.38
C ASN A 90 2.99 -12.45 -11.00
N VAL A 91 3.26 -12.15 -12.27
CA VAL A 91 4.52 -12.54 -12.91
C VAL A 91 5.56 -11.48 -12.55
N ARG A 92 6.72 -11.92 -12.04
CA ARG A 92 7.85 -11.00 -11.81
C ARG A 92 8.12 -10.22 -13.09
N ASP A 93 8.31 -8.91 -12.95
CA ASP A 93 8.62 -8.06 -14.07
C ASP A 93 9.88 -8.60 -14.78
N SER A 94 9.80 -8.74 -16.09
CA SER A 94 10.99 -9.11 -16.87
C SER A 94 12.07 -8.04 -16.73
N GLU A 95 13.34 -8.39 -16.92
CA GLU A 95 14.45 -7.42 -16.94
C GLU A 95 14.14 -6.23 -17.86
N LYS A 96 13.60 -6.51 -19.06
CA LYS A 96 13.15 -5.48 -20.02
C LYS A 96 12.12 -4.51 -19.44
N LEU A 97 11.17 -5.02 -18.65
CA LEU A 97 10.13 -4.20 -18.05
C LEU A 97 10.69 -3.35 -16.90
N SER A 98 11.67 -3.89 -16.16
CA SER A 98 12.40 -3.17 -15.13
C SER A 98 13.24 -2.04 -15.72
N GLU A 99 13.95 -2.28 -16.82
CA GLU A 99 14.70 -1.26 -17.57
C GLU A 99 13.80 -0.11 -18.06
N ILE A 100 12.59 -0.44 -18.54
CA ILE A 100 11.61 0.58 -18.94
C ILE A 100 11.16 1.38 -17.72
N ALA A 101 10.90 0.74 -16.58
CA ALA A 101 10.51 1.42 -15.35
C ALA A 101 11.59 2.40 -14.89
N ASP A 102 12.85 2.00 -14.92
CA ASP A 102 13.97 2.83 -14.49
C ASP A 102 14.18 4.01 -15.43
N SER A 103 14.06 3.81 -16.74
CA SER A 103 14.08 4.89 -17.74
C SER A 103 12.96 5.91 -17.48
N LEU A 104 11.73 5.44 -17.23
CA LEU A 104 10.61 6.30 -16.89
C LEU A 104 10.84 7.09 -15.59
N ARG A 105 11.35 6.43 -14.53
CA ARG A 105 11.66 7.09 -13.25
C ARG A 105 12.78 8.11 -13.39
N ASP A 106 13.80 7.82 -14.19
CA ASP A 106 14.90 8.72 -14.49
C ASP A 106 14.39 9.98 -15.23
N SER A 107 13.55 9.82 -16.25
CA SER A 107 12.86 10.94 -16.93
C SER A 107 12.03 11.78 -15.95
N ILE A 108 11.29 11.15 -15.03
CA ILE A 108 10.52 11.85 -13.99
C ILE A 108 11.43 12.63 -13.05
N SER A 109 12.55 12.04 -12.61
CA SER A 109 13.48 12.66 -11.67
C SER A 109 14.19 13.88 -12.26
N LYS A 110 14.46 13.86 -13.56
CA LYS A 110 15.10 14.95 -14.32
C LYS A 110 14.12 16.05 -14.72
N TYR A 111 12.82 15.82 -14.57
CA TYR A 111 11.80 16.79 -14.92
C TYR A 111 11.70 17.89 -13.85
N ASP A 112 12.35 19.01 -14.11
CA ASP A 112 12.20 20.25 -13.36
C ASP A 112 10.93 20.96 -13.84
N GLY A 113 9.80 20.65 -13.21
CA GLY A 113 8.51 21.24 -13.57
C GLY A 113 8.56 22.78 -13.56
N LYS A 114 7.72 23.45 -14.35
CA LYS A 114 7.60 24.91 -14.31
C LYS A 114 7.28 25.38 -12.88
N LYS A 115 8.29 25.95 -12.20
CA LYS A 115 8.25 26.77 -10.97
C LYS A 115 6.84 27.02 -10.40
N GLN A 116 6.29 26.07 -9.65
CA GLN A 116 5.30 26.28 -8.56
C GLN A 116 4.78 24.92 -8.10
N SER A 117 5.57 24.26 -7.25
CA SER A 117 5.15 23.39 -6.15
C SER A 117 6.25 22.36 -5.93
N SER A 118 6.69 22.21 -4.69
CA SER A 118 7.75 21.30 -4.22
C SER A 118 7.42 19.80 -4.39
N SER A 119 6.45 19.45 -5.24
CA SER A 119 5.92 18.09 -5.35
C SER A 119 6.44 17.41 -6.61
N SER A 120 7.05 16.23 -6.43
CA SER A 120 7.48 15.34 -7.52
C SER A 120 6.36 15.14 -8.54
N TYR A 121 6.70 15.09 -9.83
CA TYR A 121 5.71 14.89 -10.91
C TYR A 121 4.87 13.62 -10.65
N ASN A 122 3.54 13.74 -10.73
CA ASN A 122 2.59 12.65 -10.49
C ASN A 122 1.97 12.19 -11.82
N LEU A 123 2.42 11.05 -12.33
CA LEU A 123 1.95 10.50 -13.61
C LEU A 123 0.46 10.12 -13.59
N ALA A 124 -0.07 9.68 -12.45
CA ALA A 124 -1.48 9.34 -12.32
C ALA A 124 -2.38 10.52 -12.67
N THR A 125 -1.99 11.75 -12.28
CA THR A 125 -2.78 12.96 -12.58
C THR A 125 -2.87 13.24 -14.08
N GLY A 126 -1.84 12.86 -14.86
CA GLY A 126 -1.85 12.97 -16.32
C GLY A 126 -2.77 11.92 -16.95
N LEU A 127 -2.70 10.69 -16.46
CA LEU A 127 -3.51 9.57 -16.92
C LEU A 127 -5.00 9.76 -16.60
N GLU A 128 -5.33 10.20 -15.38
CA GLU A 128 -6.71 10.44 -14.93
C GLU A 128 -7.43 11.49 -15.79
N LYS A 129 -6.72 12.53 -16.25
CA LYS A 129 -7.27 13.56 -17.15
C LYS A 129 -7.74 12.99 -18.50
N LEU A 130 -7.24 11.84 -18.91
CA LEU A 130 -7.66 11.15 -20.14
C LEU A 130 -8.95 10.34 -19.93
N ASP A 131 -9.26 9.96 -18.69
CA ASP A 131 -10.47 9.24 -18.31
C ASP A 131 -11.63 10.20 -17.98
N ARG A 132 -12.20 10.79 -19.03
CA ARG A 132 -13.31 11.77 -18.92
C ARG A 132 -14.53 11.27 -18.15
N HIS A 133 -14.71 9.96 -18.08
CA HIS A 133 -15.88 9.33 -17.46
C HIS A 133 -15.57 8.75 -16.07
N LYS A 134 -14.35 8.93 -15.56
CA LYS A 134 -13.92 8.42 -14.24
C LYS A 134 -14.20 6.93 -14.07
N ARG A 135 -13.90 6.16 -15.11
CA ARG A 135 -14.09 4.71 -15.14
C ARG A 135 -12.98 3.95 -14.40
N GLY A 136 -11.86 4.60 -14.11
CA GLY A 136 -10.66 3.97 -13.53
C GLY A 136 -9.78 3.29 -14.57
N TRP A 137 -10.11 3.41 -15.86
CA TRP A 137 -9.32 2.85 -16.95
C TRP A 137 -9.33 3.73 -18.19
N ILE A 138 -8.30 3.56 -19.02
CA ILE A 138 -8.16 4.23 -20.32
C ILE A 138 -7.85 3.22 -21.42
N THR A 139 -8.07 3.58 -22.68
CA THR A 139 -7.70 2.70 -23.80
C THR A 139 -6.18 2.67 -24.01
N SER A 140 -5.67 1.61 -24.65
CA SER A 140 -4.26 1.51 -25.04
C SER A 140 -3.80 2.74 -25.84
N THR A 141 -4.62 3.21 -26.79
CA THR A 141 -4.32 4.43 -27.56
C THR A 141 -4.22 5.68 -26.68
N GLN A 142 -5.05 5.81 -25.65
CA GLN A 142 -4.95 6.93 -24.70
C GLN A 142 -3.68 6.82 -23.85
N PHE A 143 -3.34 5.63 -23.40
CA PHE A 143 -2.13 5.35 -22.64
C PHE A 143 -0.85 5.66 -23.44
N GLU A 144 -0.76 5.19 -24.69
CA GLU A 144 0.37 5.48 -25.57
C GLU A 144 0.60 6.98 -25.77
N ARG A 145 -0.48 7.78 -25.81
CA ARG A 145 -0.41 9.23 -26.01
C ARG A 145 0.28 9.95 -24.86
N VAL A 146 0.30 9.38 -23.65
CA VAL A 146 0.98 9.98 -22.49
C VAL A 146 2.49 10.02 -22.71
N PHE A 147 3.07 8.96 -23.26
CA PHE A 147 4.51 8.87 -23.49
C PHE A 147 4.98 9.66 -24.73
N ARG A 148 4.06 10.15 -25.56
CA ARG A 148 4.37 10.90 -26.79
C ARG A 148 4.10 12.41 -26.68
N ARG A 149 3.58 12.88 -25.54
CA ARG A 149 3.16 14.28 -25.36
C ARG A 149 4.15 15.04 -24.49
N GLU A 150 5.09 15.72 -25.14
CA GLU A 150 6.08 16.58 -24.48
C GLU A 150 5.46 17.84 -23.85
N ASP A 151 4.24 18.23 -24.25
CA ASP A 151 3.61 19.48 -23.83
C ASP A 151 3.01 19.44 -22.40
N GLN A 152 2.89 18.26 -21.77
CA GLN A 152 2.16 18.06 -20.51
C GLN A 152 2.92 17.29 -19.42
N GLY A 153 4.24 17.10 -19.57
CA GLY A 153 5.04 16.37 -18.59
C GLY A 153 6.48 16.11 -19.04
N PRO A 154 7.17 15.15 -18.40
CA PRO A 154 8.49 14.69 -18.80
C PRO A 154 8.46 14.12 -20.23
N SER A 155 9.56 14.30 -20.98
CA SER A 155 9.78 13.50 -22.17
C SER A 155 10.13 12.07 -21.76
N PHE A 156 9.31 11.14 -22.22
CA PHE A 156 9.52 9.72 -22.03
C PHE A 156 10.00 9.17 -23.37
N ASP A 157 11.32 9.10 -23.56
CA ASP A 157 11.96 8.69 -24.82
C ASP A 157 11.85 7.15 -25.03
N LEU A 158 10.61 6.65 -25.04
CA LEU A 158 10.29 5.23 -25.20
C LEU A 158 10.06 4.88 -26.66
N THR A 159 10.63 3.76 -27.08
CA THR A 159 10.32 3.15 -28.38
C THR A 159 8.92 2.53 -28.39
N ALA A 160 8.33 2.37 -29.58
CA ALA A 160 7.03 1.70 -29.73
C ALA A 160 7.02 0.28 -29.13
N SER A 161 8.14 -0.45 -29.20
CA SER A 161 8.26 -1.78 -28.59
C SER A 161 8.22 -1.74 -27.06
N GLN A 162 8.85 -0.72 -26.45
CA GLN A 162 8.81 -0.53 -25.00
C GLN A 162 7.40 -0.16 -24.53
N ILE A 163 6.72 0.74 -25.26
CA ILE A 163 5.32 1.09 -24.98
C ILE A 163 4.41 -0.14 -25.10
N ASN A 164 4.56 -0.94 -26.16
CA ASN A 164 3.82 -2.20 -26.30
C ASN A 164 4.07 -3.18 -25.15
N THR A 165 5.30 -3.20 -24.61
CA THR A 165 5.64 -4.03 -23.44
C THR A 165 4.88 -3.57 -22.19
N LEU A 166 4.74 -2.25 -21.99
CA LEU A 166 3.91 -1.68 -20.92
C LEU A 166 2.43 -2.00 -21.12
N VAL A 167 1.90 -1.78 -22.34
CA VAL A 167 0.51 -2.11 -22.67
C VAL A 167 0.24 -3.59 -22.40
N ASP A 168 1.10 -4.49 -22.87
CA ASP A 168 0.96 -5.93 -22.61
C ASP A 168 0.95 -6.29 -21.12
N ARG A 169 1.60 -5.51 -20.26
CA ARG A 169 1.66 -5.73 -18.81
C ARG A 169 0.42 -5.22 -18.05
N PHE A 170 -0.12 -4.07 -18.45
CA PHE A 170 -1.18 -3.37 -17.70
C PHE A 170 -2.55 -3.38 -18.40
N GLU A 171 -2.62 -3.87 -19.62
CA GLU A 171 -3.88 -4.11 -20.31
C GLU A 171 -4.63 -5.26 -19.63
N TYR A 172 -5.94 -5.08 -19.48
CA TYR A 172 -6.87 -6.07 -18.98
C TYR A 172 -8.15 -6.06 -19.84
N GLU A 173 -8.89 -7.16 -19.79
CA GLU A 173 -10.16 -7.27 -20.49
C GLU A 173 -11.31 -6.87 -19.55
N TYR A 174 -12.12 -5.92 -19.99
CA TYR A 174 -13.33 -5.44 -19.33
C TYR A 174 -14.55 -5.69 -20.23
N GLU A 175 -15.74 -5.77 -19.64
CA GLU A 175 -17.06 -5.98 -20.28
C GLU A 175 -17.08 -6.31 -21.78
N LYS A 176 -17.43 -7.55 -22.13
CA LYS A 176 -17.62 -8.00 -23.53
C LYS A 176 -16.39 -7.81 -24.42
N GLN A 177 -15.21 -8.23 -23.97
CA GLN A 177 -13.97 -8.24 -24.76
C GLN A 177 -13.36 -6.87 -25.11
N GLN A 178 -13.69 -5.83 -24.36
CA GLN A 178 -13.00 -4.54 -24.50
C GLN A 178 -11.69 -4.57 -23.70
N LEU A 179 -10.62 -4.03 -24.27
CA LEU A 179 -9.33 -3.93 -23.59
C LEU A 179 -9.17 -2.53 -23.00
N GLY A 180 -8.78 -2.48 -21.74
CA GLY A 180 -8.51 -1.25 -21.00
C GLY A 180 -7.20 -1.36 -20.23
N ILE A 181 -6.64 -0.23 -19.82
CA ILE A 181 -5.48 -0.16 -18.95
C ILE A 181 -5.93 0.48 -17.64
N ASP A 182 -5.75 -0.24 -16.54
CA ASP A 182 -5.91 0.32 -15.20
C ASP A 182 -4.71 1.23 -14.94
N TYR A 183 -4.93 2.53 -15.14
CA TYR A 183 -3.86 3.51 -15.05
C TYR A 183 -3.41 3.74 -13.61
N MET A 184 -4.24 3.38 -12.62
CA MET A 184 -3.84 3.45 -11.21
C MET A 184 -2.88 2.32 -10.87
N GLN A 185 -3.13 1.10 -11.38
CA GLN A 185 -2.19 -0.02 -11.23
C GLN A 185 -0.83 0.33 -11.86
N PHE A 186 -0.83 0.92 -13.06
CA PHE A 186 0.41 1.38 -13.70
C PHE A 186 1.12 2.48 -12.90
N ALA A 187 0.38 3.50 -12.43
CA ALA A 187 0.97 4.59 -11.67
C ALA A 187 1.53 4.13 -10.32
N GLN A 188 0.85 3.23 -9.62
CA GLN A 188 1.35 2.57 -8.40
C GLN A 188 2.61 1.75 -8.66
N TRP A 189 2.67 1.03 -9.78
CA TRP A 189 3.86 0.29 -10.15
C TRP A 189 5.07 1.20 -10.42
N LEU A 190 4.85 2.32 -11.11
CA LEU A 190 5.93 3.24 -11.46
C LEU A 190 6.36 4.13 -10.29
N GLN A 191 5.38 4.66 -9.55
CA GLN A 191 5.54 5.64 -8.46
C GLN A 191 4.89 5.15 -7.15
N PRO A 192 5.32 4.00 -6.60
CA PRO A 192 4.64 3.34 -5.49
C PRO A 192 4.52 4.22 -4.24
N LEU A 193 5.52 5.04 -3.95
CA LEU A 193 5.51 5.92 -2.78
C LEU A 193 4.47 7.04 -2.86
N LEU A 194 4.21 7.53 -4.08
CA LEU A 194 3.22 8.59 -4.30
C LEU A 194 1.78 8.09 -4.12
N HIS A 195 1.60 6.78 -4.22
CA HIS A 195 0.32 6.09 -4.11
C HIS A 195 0.29 5.14 -2.92
N LEU A 196 1.26 5.23 -2.01
CA LEU A 196 1.33 4.42 -0.81
C LEU A 196 0.23 4.89 0.15
N ASP A 197 -0.73 4.02 0.43
CA ASP A 197 -1.70 4.26 1.50
C ASP A 197 -1.04 3.94 2.86
N VAL A 198 -0.36 4.94 3.42
CA VAL A 198 0.32 4.83 4.72
C VAL A 198 -0.65 4.40 5.82
N LYS A 199 -1.93 4.78 5.75
CA LYS A 199 -2.94 4.36 6.74
C LYS A 199 -3.24 2.87 6.64
N LYS A 200 -3.32 2.33 5.42
CA LYS A 200 -3.50 0.89 5.19
C LYS A 200 -2.29 0.10 5.68
N VAL A 201 -1.07 0.59 5.39
CA VAL A 201 0.18 -0.01 5.89
C VAL A 201 0.22 0.02 7.42
N HIS A 202 -0.05 1.18 8.03
CA HIS A 202 -0.13 1.34 9.49
C HIS A 202 -1.14 0.37 10.11
N LYS A 203 -2.34 0.25 9.54
CA LYS A 203 -3.37 -0.69 10.02
C LYS A 203 -2.88 -2.14 10.00
N ARG A 204 -2.11 -2.53 8.98
CA ARG A 204 -1.53 -3.87 8.88
C ARG A 204 -0.43 -4.08 9.92
N VAL A 205 0.47 -3.11 10.07
CA VAL A 205 1.52 -3.11 11.11
C VAL A 205 0.92 -3.21 12.51
N LYS A 206 -0.12 -2.42 12.79
CA LYS A 206 -0.83 -2.43 14.06
C LYS A 206 -1.34 -3.83 14.41
N LEU A 207 -2.00 -4.48 13.44
CA LEU A 207 -2.54 -5.82 13.61
C LEU A 207 -1.44 -6.86 13.86
N LEU A 208 -0.30 -6.78 13.15
CA LEU A 208 0.80 -7.72 13.33
C LEU A 208 1.40 -7.63 14.73
N ILE A 209 1.59 -6.41 15.22
CA ILE A 209 2.09 -6.14 16.56
C ILE A 209 1.11 -6.62 17.63
N GLU A 210 -0.19 -6.36 17.46
CA GLU A 210 -1.23 -6.87 18.37
C GLU A 210 -1.28 -8.41 18.37
N ASN A 211 -1.20 -9.05 17.20
CA ASN A 211 -1.18 -10.50 17.07
C ASN A 211 0.08 -11.12 17.69
N ALA A 212 1.25 -10.50 17.51
CA ALA A 212 2.49 -10.91 18.15
C ALA A 212 2.36 -10.82 19.68
N GLY A 213 1.82 -9.71 20.19
CA GLY A 213 1.50 -9.52 21.60
C GLY A 213 0.60 -10.62 22.15
N LEU A 214 -0.51 -10.92 21.47
CA LEU A 214 -1.43 -11.99 21.87
C LEU A 214 -0.80 -13.39 21.84
N LYS A 215 0.01 -13.69 20.81
CA LYS A 215 0.65 -14.99 20.65
C LYS A 215 1.68 -15.27 21.75
N HIS A 216 2.42 -14.24 22.17
CA HIS A 216 3.47 -14.36 23.19
C HIS A 216 3.01 -13.99 24.60
N GLY A 217 1.79 -13.46 24.75
CA GLY A 217 1.29 -12.90 26.02
C GLY A 217 1.99 -11.60 26.42
N TRP A 218 2.60 -10.90 25.45
CA TRP A 218 3.36 -9.68 25.66
C TRP A 218 2.47 -8.44 25.72
N LYS A 219 2.87 -7.51 26.58
CA LYS A 219 2.33 -6.15 26.63
C LYS A 219 3.04 -5.26 25.60
N LEU A 220 2.47 -4.09 25.32
CA LEU A 220 3.05 -3.13 24.36
C LEU A 220 4.47 -2.68 24.71
N ASP A 221 4.83 -2.58 26.00
CA ASP A 221 6.20 -2.28 26.42
C ASP A 221 7.18 -3.42 26.14
N GLU A 222 6.72 -4.66 26.21
CA GLU A 222 7.52 -5.84 25.87
C GLU A 222 7.69 -5.96 24.35
N VAL A 223 6.66 -5.66 23.56
CA VAL A 223 6.78 -5.60 22.09
C VAL A 223 7.74 -4.49 21.67
N PHE A 224 7.66 -3.30 22.27
CA PHE A 224 8.60 -2.21 21.98
C PHE A 224 10.05 -2.63 22.24
N LYS A 225 10.33 -3.23 23.40
CA LYS A 225 11.67 -3.73 23.75
C LYS A 225 12.17 -4.86 22.86
N ALA A 226 11.26 -5.60 22.21
CA ALA A 226 11.62 -6.63 21.26
C ALA A 226 11.98 -6.05 19.88
N MET A 227 11.52 -4.82 19.57
CA MET A 227 11.84 -4.11 18.34
C MET A 227 13.08 -3.21 18.48
N ASP A 228 13.30 -2.64 19.67
CA ASP A 228 14.48 -1.87 20.07
C ASP A 228 15.66 -2.82 20.34
N ASP A 229 16.38 -3.22 19.28
CA ASP A 229 17.44 -4.23 19.33
C ASP A 229 18.65 -3.74 20.11
N ASP A 230 19.04 -2.48 19.92
CA ASP A 230 20.19 -1.88 20.60
C ASP A 230 19.88 -1.40 22.04
N ARG A 231 18.59 -1.36 22.41
CA ARG A 231 18.06 -0.98 23.72
C ARG A 231 18.34 0.48 24.09
N ASN A 232 18.41 1.36 23.10
CA ASN A 232 18.61 2.79 23.31
C ASN A 232 17.33 3.51 23.80
N GLY A 233 16.16 2.83 23.77
CA GLY A 233 14.88 3.37 24.20
C GLY A 233 14.05 4.05 23.10
N GLU A 234 14.51 3.97 21.86
CA GLU A 234 13.92 4.52 20.65
C GLU A 234 13.97 3.46 19.54
N ILE A 235 13.07 3.51 18.56
CA ILE A 235 13.10 2.61 17.40
C ILE A 235 13.45 3.42 16.16
N ASP A 236 14.48 3.00 15.44
CA ASP A 236 14.85 3.63 14.18
C ASP A 236 14.31 2.92 12.93
N ALA A 237 14.55 3.50 11.76
CA ALA A 237 14.03 2.95 10.51
C ALA A 237 14.59 1.56 10.18
N VAL A 238 15.82 1.23 10.61
CA VAL A 238 16.43 -0.09 10.38
C VAL A 238 15.78 -1.10 11.31
N GLU A 239 15.68 -0.78 12.59
CA GLU A 239 15.04 -1.62 13.61
C GLU A 239 13.56 -1.88 13.28
N LEU A 240 12.84 -0.85 12.85
CA LEU A 240 11.45 -0.98 12.38
C LEU A 240 11.35 -1.93 11.18
N LYS A 241 12.29 -1.85 10.22
CA LYS A 241 12.30 -2.73 9.04
C LYS A 241 12.54 -4.18 9.44
N GLU A 242 13.52 -4.43 10.28
CA GLU A 242 13.90 -5.77 10.72
C GLU A 242 12.77 -6.42 11.52
N ALA A 243 12.21 -5.70 12.50
CA ALA A 243 11.06 -6.18 13.28
C ALA A 243 9.84 -6.51 12.40
N LEU A 244 9.49 -5.66 11.44
CA LEU A 244 8.35 -5.91 10.55
C LEU A 244 8.61 -7.08 9.60
N LEU A 245 9.85 -7.26 9.15
CA LEU A 245 10.25 -8.40 8.35
C LEU A 245 10.11 -9.71 9.14
N GLU A 246 10.55 -9.74 10.40
CA GLU A 246 10.38 -10.89 11.30
C GLU A 246 8.91 -11.21 11.58
N MET A 247 8.05 -10.19 11.65
CA MET A 247 6.60 -10.35 11.76
C MET A 247 5.93 -10.77 10.44
N GLY A 248 6.70 -11.00 9.36
CA GLY A 248 6.20 -11.50 8.08
C GLY A 248 5.65 -10.42 7.14
N LEU A 249 6.00 -9.15 7.36
CA LEU A 249 5.62 -8.04 6.50
C LEU A 249 6.86 -7.41 5.84
N PRO A 250 7.29 -7.93 4.68
CA PRO A 250 8.38 -7.31 3.94
C PRO A 250 7.92 -5.95 3.39
N LEU A 251 8.58 -4.88 3.81
CA LEU A 251 8.41 -3.53 3.27
C LEU A 251 9.72 -3.06 2.62
N THR A 252 9.59 -2.26 1.58
CA THR A 252 10.74 -1.59 0.96
C THR A 252 11.29 -0.48 1.86
N ASP A 253 12.56 -0.12 1.72
CA ASP A 253 13.19 0.95 2.53
C ASP A 253 12.41 2.26 2.47
N ALA A 254 11.85 2.58 1.32
CA ALA A 254 11.09 3.80 1.15
C ALA A 254 9.69 3.72 1.79
N GLN A 255 9.03 2.56 1.78
CA GLN A 255 7.79 2.36 2.54
C GLN A 255 8.05 2.44 4.05
N ILE A 256 9.18 1.90 4.52
CA ILE A 256 9.60 2.01 5.92
C ILE A 256 9.83 3.47 6.31
N ARG A 257 10.54 4.25 5.49
CA ARG A 257 10.74 5.69 5.74
C ARG A 257 9.42 6.43 5.83
N CYS A 258 8.52 6.25 4.86
CA CYS A 258 7.19 6.87 4.92
C CYS A 258 6.38 6.48 6.16
N LEU A 259 6.57 5.25 6.65
CA LEU A 259 5.90 4.79 7.87
C LEU A 259 6.54 5.38 9.13
N ALA A 260 7.88 5.39 9.20
CA ALA A 260 8.64 5.98 10.28
C ALA A 260 8.33 7.48 10.41
N ASP A 261 8.31 8.22 9.31
CA ASP A 261 7.97 9.64 9.28
C ASP A 261 6.52 9.93 9.76
N GLU A 262 5.57 9.00 9.61
CA GLU A 262 4.21 9.15 10.15
C GLU A 262 4.14 8.82 11.66
N TYR A 263 5.10 8.02 12.14
CA TYR A 263 5.16 7.56 13.54
C TYR A 263 5.95 8.52 14.43
N ASP A 264 7.01 9.10 13.87
CA ASP A 264 7.82 10.17 14.45
C ASP A 264 7.01 11.49 14.44
N VAL A 265 6.49 11.89 15.60
CA VAL A 265 5.60 13.04 15.76
C VAL A 265 6.39 14.32 15.96
N ASP A 266 7.59 14.23 16.53
CA ASP A 266 8.43 15.39 16.83
C ASP A 266 9.50 15.70 15.77
N GLY A 267 9.76 14.76 14.86
CA GLY A 267 10.60 14.90 13.68
C GLY A 267 12.08 14.67 13.95
N ASP A 268 12.44 13.91 14.99
CA ASP A 268 13.83 13.63 15.36
C ASP A 268 14.46 12.47 14.56
N GLY A 269 13.66 11.78 13.74
CA GLY A 269 14.06 10.64 12.91
C GLY A 269 14.03 9.30 13.65
N LYS A 270 13.49 9.27 14.87
CA LYS A 270 13.36 8.09 15.73
C LYS A 270 11.93 7.97 16.24
N ILE A 271 11.55 6.79 16.71
CA ILE A 271 10.21 6.54 17.27
C ILE A 271 10.37 6.27 18.75
N GLN A 272 10.01 7.25 19.57
CA GLN A 272 10.09 7.13 21.02
C GLN A 272 8.95 6.26 21.56
N TYR A 273 9.13 5.65 22.74
CA TYR A 273 8.09 4.80 23.35
C TYR A 273 6.71 5.48 23.46
N ASN A 274 6.66 6.77 23.82
CA ASN A 274 5.44 7.58 23.88
C ASN A 274 4.75 7.74 22.52
N GLU A 275 5.51 7.86 21.45
CA GLU A 275 5.00 7.96 20.09
C GLU A 275 4.47 6.60 19.66
N PHE A 276 5.25 5.54 19.89
CA PHE A 276 4.85 4.16 19.65
C PHE A 276 3.51 3.84 20.30
N ILE A 277 3.35 4.01 21.62
CA ILE A 277 2.07 3.72 22.29
C ILE A 277 0.91 4.57 21.75
N SER A 278 1.17 5.80 21.28
CA SER A 278 0.12 6.67 20.75
C SER A 278 -0.51 6.10 19.48
N LEU A 279 0.26 5.35 18.68
CA LEU A 279 -0.18 4.63 17.48
C LEU A 279 -1.17 3.52 17.83
N PHE A 280 -0.95 2.83 18.94
CA PHE A 280 -1.77 1.67 19.35
C PHE A 280 -2.98 2.05 20.20
N THR A 281 -2.86 3.10 21.01
CA THR A 281 -3.90 3.53 21.97
C THR A 281 -4.97 4.46 21.38
N SER A 282 -4.76 5.00 20.18
CA SER A 282 -5.66 6.01 19.61
C SER A 282 -6.89 5.41 18.91
N SER A 283 -7.91 5.06 19.68
CA SER A 283 -9.30 5.26 19.27
C SER A 283 -9.62 6.78 19.30
N ALA A 284 -9.49 7.41 18.14
CA ALA A 284 -10.16 8.65 17.71
C ALA A 284 -10.01 10.01 18.45
N LYS A 285 -9.30 10.21 19.58
CA LYS A 285 -9.40 11.52 20.30
C LYS A 285 -8.16 12.39 20.58
N LYS A 286 -6.91 12.01 20.26
CA LYS A 286 -5.74 12.79 20.77
C LYS A 286 -4.89 13.58 19.76
N ARG A 287 -5.20 13.57 18.46
CA ARG A 287 -4.44 14.36 17.45
C ARG A 287 -4.65 15.89 17.57
N ALA A 288 -5.68 16.36 18.28
CA ALA A 288 -5.98 17.80 18.44
C ALA A 288 -5.32 18.45 19.67
N GLU A 289 -4.96 17.69 20.70
CA GLU A 289 -4.44 18.27 21.97
C GLU A 289 -2.92 18.49 21.94
N ILE A 290 -2.18 17.67 21.18
CA ILE A 290 -0.71 17.76 21.09
C ILE A 290 -0.28 18.99 20.28
N LYS A 291 -1.00 19.33 19.20
CA LYS A 291 -0.75 20.56 18.41
C LYS A 291 -1.03 21.85 19.19
N LYS A 292 -1.88 21.82 20.22
CA LYS A 292 -2.22 22.99 21.02
C LYS A 292 -1.16 23.34 22.07
N LYS A 293 -0.38 22.36 22.55
CA LYS A 293 0.67 22.59 23.55
C LYS A 293 1.98 23.18 23.01
N LYS A 294 2.26 23.08 21.69
CA LYS A 294 3.47 23.68 21.08
C LYS A 294 3.28 25.14 20.63
N GLY A 295 2.05 25.69 20.66
CA GLY A 295 1.76 27.07 20.25
C GLY A 295 1.88 28.15 21.34
N ASP A 296 1.85 27.77 22.62
CA ASP A 296 1.71 28.73 23.73
C ASP A 296 3.01 29.03 24.50
N ASN A 297 4.16 28.47 24.10
CA ASN A 297 5.43 28.65 24.82
C ASN A 297 6.43 29.62 24.17
N GLN A 298 5.95 30.56 23.36
CA GLN A 298 6.77 31.69 22.91
C GLN A 298 6.07 33.02 23.23
N SER A 299 6.03 33.32 24.54
CA SER A 299 5.73 34.64 25.05
C SER A 299 6.54 34.86 26.32
N VAL A 300 7.13 36.06 26.40
CA VAL A 300 7.85 36.67 27.54
C VAL A 300 9.37 36.41 27.59
N CYS A 301 10.13 37.39 27.09
CA CYS A 301 11.11 38.25 27.80
C CYS A 301 11.81 39.14 26.74
N THR A 302 12.06 40.44 26.84
CA THR A 302 11.75 41.56 27.75
C THR A 302 12.26 42.81 27.01
N GLU A 303 11.52 43.91 27.03
CA GLU A 303 12.05 45.24 26.67
C GLU A 303 13.15 45.64 27.66
N THR A 304 14.30 46.12 27.19
CA THR A 304 15.08 47.11 27.94
C THR A 304 15.90 48.00 26.98
N SER A 305 15.38 49.22 26.81
CA SER A 305 16.09 50.50 26.73
C SER A 305 17.57 50.52 26.29
N CYS A 306 17.85 51.21 25.17
CA CYS A 306 19.08 52.01 25.04
C CYS A 306 18.75 53.31 24.27
N LYS A 307 18.75 54.43 25.02
CA LYS A 307 18.98 55.78 24.51
C LYS A 307 20.49 55.97 24.35
N GLY A 308 20.90 56.66 23.30
CA GLY A 308 22.25 57.14 23.04
C GLY A 308 22.34 57.72 21.65
#